data_AF-A0A7W0S2C9-F1
#
_entry.id   AF-A0A7W0S2C9-F1
#
_cell.length_a   1.000
_cell.length_b   1.000
_cell.length_c   1.000
_cell.angle_alpha   90.00
_cell.angle_beta   90.00
_cell.angle_gamma   90.00
#
_symmetry.space_group_name_H-M   'P 1'
#
loop_
_entity.id
_entity.type
_entity.pdbx_description
1 polymer ?
#
loop_
_entity_poly.entity_id
_entity_poly.type
_entity_poly.pdbx_seq_one_letter_code
_entity_poly.pdbx_strand_id
1 'polypeptide(L)'
;DGAVPALAVADTVKRVRGGSVVETLDRSELVLAQTPQAFVTSVLREAVSADVEGSDCASLVEARGGRIRIVPGDRRLLKVTSAEDLALVSTWL
;
A
#
# COMPACT_ATOMS: atom_id res chain seq x y z
N ASP A 1 2.76 15.54 0.05
CA ASP A 1 3.75 15.18 1.07
C ASP A 1 4.54 13.93 0.74
N GLY A 2 3.89 12.93 0.13
CA GLY A 2 4.57 11.82 -0.51
C GLY A 2 3.90 11.37 -1.81
N ALA A 3 4.56 10.45 -2.50
CA ALA A 3 4.06 9.74 -3.66
C ALA A 3 4.30 8.24 -3.51
N VAL A 4 3.27 7.45 -3.83
CA VAL A 4 3.26 5.99 -3.66
C VAL A 4 2.80 5.33 -4.96
N PRO A 5 3.57 4.41 -5.55
CA PRO A 5 3.09 3.60 -6.65
C PRO A 5 1.98 2.67 -6.16
N ALA A 6 0.91 2.54 -6.92
CA ALA A 6 -0.16 1.62 -6.57
C ALA A 6 -0.82 0.97 -7.77
N LEU A 7 -1.37 -0.22 -7.56
CA LEU A 7 -2.17 -0.96 -8.54
C LEU A 7 -3.65 -0.85 -8.19
N ALA A 8 -4.51 -0.72 -9.20
CA ALA A 8 -5.95 -0.85 -9.00
C ALA A 8 -6.29 -2.26 -8.49
N VAL A 9 -7.28 -2.35 -7.61
CA VAL A 9 -7.74 -3.66 -7.13
C VAL A 9 -8.60 -4.32 -8.21
N ALA A 10 -8.13 -5.48 -8.73
CA ALA A 10 -8.85 -6.22 -9.76
C ALA A 10 -10.06 -6.98 -9.19
N ASP A 11 -9.91 -7.58 -8.03
CA ASP A 11 -10.93 -8.44 -7.43
C ASP A 11 -11.94 -7.66 -6.59
N THR A 12 -13.07 -8.30 -6.27
CA THR A 12 -14.05 -7.71 -5.37
C THR A 12 -13.55 -7.77 -3.93
N VAL A 13 -13.48 -6.63 -3.23
CA VAL A 13 -13.05 -6.57 -1.84
C VAL A 13 -14.25 -6.60 -0.90
N LYS A 14 -14.21 -7.47 0.10
CA LYS A 14 -15.23 -7.60 1.14
C LYS A 14 -14.65 -7.22 2.49
N ARG A 15 -15.37 -6.39 3.26
CA ARG A 15 -15.13 -6.26 4.69
C ARG A 15 -15.86 -7.40 5.40
N VAL A 16 -15.18 -8.08 6.31
CA VAL A 16 -15.75 -9.20 7.07
C VAL A 16 -15.65 -8.96 8.58
N ARG A 17 -16.61 -9.47 9.35
CA ARG A 17 -16.52 -9.62 10.81
C ARG A 17 -17.15 -10.94 11.23
N GLY A 18 -16.47 -11.68 12.11
CA GLY A 18 -16.98 -12.96 12.63
C GLY A 18 -17.27 -14.00 11.54
N GLY A 19 -16.51 -13.99 10.43
CA GLY A 19 -16.68 -14.91 9.30
C GLY A 19 -17.76 -14.52 8.29
N SER A 20 -18.53 -13.44 8.54
CA SER A 20 -19.58 -12.97 7.66
C SER A 20 -19.19 -11.67 6.95
N VAL A 21 -19.66 -11.52 5.70
CA VAL A 21 -19.51 -10.27 4.93
C VAL A 21 -20.37 -9.18 5.57
N VAL A 22 -19.77 -8.04 5.90
CA VAL A 22 -20.49 -6.86 6.42
C VAL A 22 -20.63 -5.76 5.36
N GLU A 23 -19.72 -5.72 4.39
CA GLU A 23 -19.70 -4.69 3.36
C GLU A 23 -18.96 -5.20 2.12
N THR A 24 -19.40 -4.78 0.94
CA THR A 24 -18.62 -4.87 -0.30
C THR A 24 -18.08 -3.49 -0.58
N LEU A 25 -16.75 -3.34 -0.61
CA LEU A 25 -16.11 -2.04 -0.84
C LEU A 25 -16.14 -1.68 -2.32
N ASP A 26 -16.29 -0.39 -2.63
CA ASP A 26 -16.12 0.11 -4.00
C ASP A 26 -14.65 0.07 -4.38
N ARG A 27 -14.28 -0.91 -5.22
CA ARG A 27 -12.89 -1.09 -5.67
C ARG A 27 -12.36 0.07 -6.51
N SER A 28 -13.21 0.96 -7.03
CA SER A 28 -12.76 2.14 -7.79
C SER A 28 -12.04 3.16 -6.91
N GLU A 29 -12.26 3.10 -5.60
CA GLU A 29 -11.61 3.94 -4.59
C GLU A 29 -10.47 3.20 -3.86
N LEU A 30 -10.14 1.97 -4.27
CA LEU A 30 -9.17 1.11 -3.61
C LEU A 30 -7.96 0.81 -4.50
N VAL A 31 -6.78 0.81 -3.87
CA VAL A 31 -5.52 0.48 -4.53
C VAL A 31 -4.64 -0.39 -3.62
N LEU A 32 -3.75 -1.16 -4.24
CA LEU A 32 -2.67 -1.88 -3.58
C LEU A 32 -1.41 -1.02 -3.63
N ALA A 33 -1.02 -0.45 -2.50
CA ALA A 33 0.21 0.33 -2.38
C ALA A 33 1.46 -0.55 -2.60
N GLN A 34 2.45 0.00 -3.29
CA GLN A 34 3.72 -0.64 -3.60
C GLN A 34 4.89 0.21 -3.11
N THR A 35 6.11 -0.31 -3.31
CA THR A 35 7.37 0.39 -3.03
C THR A 35 8.22 0.45 -4.32
N PRO A 36 9.15 1.41 -4.47
CA PRO A 36 9.57 2.44 -3.51
C PRO A 36 8.51 3.53 -3.29
N GLN A 37 8.50 4.10 -2.09
CA GLN A 37 7.66 5.25 -1.72
C GLN A 37 8.55 6.49 -1.54
N ALA A 38 8.12 7.64 -2.06
CA ALA A 38 8.90 8.87 -2.01
C ALA A 38 8.21 9.91 -1.13
N PHE A 39 8.97 10.61 -0.29
CA PHE A 39 8.44 11.61 0.64
C PHE A 39 9.35 12.83 0.73
N VAL A 40 8.76 13.96 1.11
CA VAL A 40 9.53 15.10 1.59
C VAL A 40 10.21 14.70 2.90
N THR A 41 11.54 14.88 2.98
CA THR A 41 12.37 14.36 4.07
C THR A 41 11.93 14.86 5.44
N SER A 42 11.62 16.15 5.60
CA SER A 42 11.16 16.71 6.88
C SER A 42 9.85 16.06 7.33
N VAL A 43 8.89 15.92 6.41
CA VAL A 43 7.59 15.30 6.68
C VAL A 43 7.74 13.86 7.14
N LEU A 44 8.53 13.05 6.42
CA LEU A 44 8.73 11.65 6.81
C LEU A 44 9.46 11.53 8.15
N ARG A 45 10.48 12.37 8.39
CA ARG A 45 11.21 12.36 9.68
C ARG A 45 10.28 12.68 10.85
N GLU A 46 9.42 13.69 10.69
CA GLU A 46 8.41 14.02 11.70
C GLU A 46 7.40 12.88 11.90
N ALA A 47 6.97 12.25 10.80
CA ALA A 47 6.03 11.13 10.83
C ALA A 47 6.58 9.91 11.57
N VAL A 48 7.83 9.53 11.29
CA VAL A 48 8.50 8.40 11.93
C VAL A 48 8.85 8.67 13.40
N SER A 49 8.97 9.94 13.80
CA SER A 49 9.29 10.29 15.20
C SER A 49 8.11 10.16 16.16
N ALA A 50 6.90 9.96 15.65
CA ALA A 50 5.71 9.71 16.45
C ALA A 50 5.64 8.24 16.85
N ASP A 51 5.20 7.97 18.08
CA ASP A 51 4.97 6.60 18.58
C ASP A 51 3.64 6.04 18.03
N VAL A 52 3.55 5.96 16.71
CA VAL A 52 2.37 5.49 15.98
C VAL A 52 2.77 4.31 15.11
N GLU A 53 2.05 3.20 15.23
CA GLU A 53 2.24 2.05 14.35
C GLU A 53 1.65 2.34 12.95
N GLY A 54 2.43 2.09 11.92
CA GLY A 54 2.02 2.17 10.51
C GLY A 54 2.43 0.92 9.75
N SER A 55 1.63 0.52 8.76
CA SER A 55 1.93 -0.63 7.91
C SER A 55 2.99 -0.32 6.83
N ASP A 56 3.19 0.96 6.53
CA ASP A 56 4.17 1.49 5.58
C ASP A 56 4.53 2.95 5.91
N CYS A 57 5.40 3.59 5.12
CA CYS A 57 5.78 4.98 5.35
C CYS A 57 4.63 5.96 5.05
N ALA A 58 3.73 5.60 4.13
CA ALA A 58 2.59 6.42 3.76
C ALA A 58 1.60 6.56 4.93
N SER A 59 1.25 5.46 5.59
CA SER A 59 0.35 5.43 6.74
C SER A 59 0.86 6.27 7.92
N LEU A 60 2.18 6.32 8.15
CA LEU A 60 2.76 7.21 9.16
C LEU A 60 2.54 8.70 8.83
N VAL A 61 2.68 9.06 7.54
CA VAL A 61 2.46 10.44 7.07
C VAL A 61 0.96 10.79 7.09
N GLU A 62 0.09 9.86 6.70
CA GLU A 62 -1.38 10.00 6.72
C GLU A 62 -1.92 10.18 8.14
N ALA A 63 -1.38 9.44 9.12
CA ALA A 63 -1.77 9.55 10.53
C ALA A 63 -1.57 10.96 11.13
N ARG A 64 -0.75 11.79 10.48
CA ARG A 64 -0.50 13.19 10.84
C ARG A 64 -1.21 14.19 9.94
N GLY A 65 -2.16 13.73 9.12
CA GLY A 65 -2.89 14.55 8.16
C GLY A 65 -2.10 14.89 6.89
N GLY A 66 -0.94 14.25 6.67
CA GLY A 66 -0.19 14.38 5.44
C GLY A 66 -0.93 13.77 4.25
N ARG A 67 -0.67 14.31 3.06
CA ARG A 67 -1.33 13.91 1.82
C ARG A 67 -0.40 13.11 0.92
N ILE A 68 -0.90 11.94 0.51
CA ILE A 68 -0.19 11.00 -0.36
C ILE A 68 -0.79 11.05 -1.77
N ARG A 69 0.06 11.23 -2.77
CA ARG A 69 -0.33 11.11 -4.18
C ARG A 69 -0.09 9.70 -4.66
N ILE A 70 -1.09 9.09 -5.27
CA ILE A 70 -0.91 7.81 -5.96
C ILE A 70 -0.32 8.06 -7.35
N VAL A 71 0.67 7.25 -7.72
CA VAL A 71 1.21 7.15 -9.08
C VAL A 71 0.99 5.73 -9.63
N PRO A 72 0.97 5.53 -10.96
CA PRO A 72 0.84 4.19 -11.52
C PRO A 72 1.94 3.25 -11.01
N GLY A 73 1.53 2.12 -10.45
CA GLY A 73 2.43 1.04 -10.04
C GLY A 73 2.74 0.07 -11.19
N ASP A 74 3.47 -0.99 -10.87
CA ASP A 74 3.82 -2.07 -11.79
C ASP A 74 3.70 -3.42 -11.08
N ARG A 75 3.11 -4.42 -11.74
CA ARG A 75 3.01 -5.79 -11.21
C ARG A 75 4.38 -6.40 -10.93
N ARG A 76 5.44 -5.92 -11.59
CA ARG A 76 6.83 -6.31 -11.33
C ARG A 76 7.38 -5.82 -9.99
N LEU A 77 6.71 -4.86 -9.33
CA LEU A 77 7.03 -4.43 -7.95
C LEU A 77 6.35 -5.35 -6.90
N LEU A 78 6.12 -6.61 -7.25
CA LEU A 78 5.56 -7.62 -6.36
C LEU A 78 6.46 -7.76 -5.12
N LYS A 79 5.85 -7.70 -3.93
CA LYS A 79 6.54 -8.06 -2.70
C LYS A 79 6.62 -9.58 -2.60
N VAL A 80 7.81 -10.13 -2.71
CA VAL A 80 8.05 -11.57 -2.57
C VAL A 80 7.91 -11.96 -1.10
N THR A 81 6.86 -12.69 -0.76
CA THR A 81 6.55 -13.13 0.61
C THR A 81 6.33 -14.63 0.75
N SER A 82 6.10 -15.33 -0.36
CA SER A 82 5.87 -16.76 -0.44
C SER A 82 6.83 -17.45 -1.41
N ALA A 83 6.89 -18.78 -1.35
CA ALA A 83 7.66 -19.57 -2.31
C ALA A 83 7.08 -19.46 -3.73
N GLU A 84 5.75 -19.33 -3.82
CA GLU A 84 5.02 -19.10 -5.05
C GLU A 84 5.35 -17.74 -5.67
N ASP A 85 5.45 -16.68 -4.85
CA ASP A 85 5.91 -15.37 -5.32
C ASP A 85 7.32 -15.47 -5.90
N LEU A 86 8.22 -16.17 -5.22
CA LEU A 86 9.60 -16.33 -5.68
C LEU A 86 9.67 -17.11 -7.00
N ALA A 87 8.92 -18.20 -7.11
CA ALA A 87 8.81 -18.97 -8.33
C ALA A 87 8.29 -18.10 -9.49
N LEU A 88 7.27 -17.28 -9.24
CA LEU A 88 6.74 -16.34 -10.22
C LEU A 88 7.79 -15.32 -10.67
N VAL A 89 8.43 -14.62 -9.74
CA VAL A 89 9.44 -13.59 -10.07
C VAL A 89 10.63 -14.19 -10.83
N SER A 90 11.01 -15.44 -10.54
CA SER A 90 12.09 -16.12 -11.26
C SER A 90 11.83 -16.28 -12.77
N THR A 91 10.56 -16.23 -13.20
CA THR A 91 10.19 -16.29 -14.63
C THR A 91 10.36 -14.96 -15.37
N TRP A 92 10.70 -13.87 -14.67
CA TRP A 92 10.84 -12.53 -15.25
C TRP A 92 12.27 -12.17 -15.68
N LEU A 93 13.21 -13.09 -15.43
CA LEU A 93 14.63 -12.99 -15.79
C LEU A 93 14.87 -13.53 -17.20
#